data_AF-A0A2D9Q6L5-F1
#
_entry.id   AF-A0A2D9Q6L5-F1
#
_cell.length_a   1.000
_cell.length_b   1.000
_cell.length_c   1.000
_cell.angle_alpha   90.00
_cell.angle_beta   90.00
_cell.angle_gamma   90.00
#
_symmetry.space_group_name_H-M   'P 1'
#
loop_
_entity.id
_entity.type
_entity.pdbx_description
1 polymer ?
#
loop_
_entity_poly.entity_id
_entity_poly.type
_entity_poly.pdbx_seq_one_letter_code
_entity_poly.pdbx_strand_id
1 'polypeptide(L)'
;MIYRFRVILDTQEDVFRDLEIKASASLEDLHNAITQSFGFDGMEMASFYLSNENWEEGEEISLFDVSDEPGGRRVMNETFLEDVVDEKNTRMIYVYDFLSMWTFMVELADIAEAEEGVLYPNLMYVHGQIPAEAPEKEFIAEEIEEDEYEEDLDLDLDPEDYDNLDFDENWN
;
A
#
# COMPACT_ATOMS: atom_id res chain seq x y z
N MET A 1 6.69 18.85 15.62
CA MET A 1 5.38 18.91 14.94
C MET A 1 4.66 17.60 15.07
N ILE A 2 3.34 17.67 15.13
CA ILE A 2 2.40 16.54 15.10
C ILE A 2 1.66 16.61 13.77
N TYR A 3 1.65 15.49 13.07
CA TYR A 3 0.88 15.31 11.85
C TYR A 3 -0.46 14.70 12.20
N ARG A 4 -1.53 15.26 11.64
CA ARG A 4 -2.89 14.74 11.74
C ARG A 4 -3.26 14.11 10.42
N PHE A 5 -3.33 12.78 10.40
CA PHE A 5 -3.76 12.04 9.22
C PHE A 5 -5.23 11.68 9.33
N ARG A 6 -5.94 11.81 8.21
CA ARG A 6 -7.17 11.08 7.97
C ARG A 6 -6.85 9.86 7.13
N VAL A 7 -7.26 8.69 7.62
CA VAL A 7 -7.06 7.39 6.96
C VAL A 7 -8.42 6.83 6.62
N ILE A 8 -8.74 6.76 5.34
CA ILE A 8 -10.04 6.31 4.81
C ILE A 8 -9.82 4.95 4.18
N LEU A 9 -10.60 3.95 4.58
CA LEU A 9 -10.59 2.64 3.95
C LEU A 9 -11.44 2.68 2.67
N ASP A 10 -10.90 2.18 1.57
CA ASP A 10 -11.56 2.12 0.27
C ASP A 10 -12.63 1.01 0.25
N THR A 11 -13.83 1.34 0.72
CA THR A 11 -15.00 0.44 0.71
C THR A 11 -16.26 1.19 0.29
N GLN A 12 -17.35 0.46 0.07
CA GLN A 12 -18.67 1.05 -0.18
C GLN A 12 -19.22 1.86 1.00
N GLU A 13 -18.83 1.52 2.22
CA GLU A 13 -19.21 2.24 3.44
C GLU A 13 -18.13 3.26 3.83
N ASP A 14 -18.56 4.39 4.40
CA ASP A 14 -17.66 5.40 4.93
C ASP A 14 -16.96 4.87 6.20
N VAL A 15 -15.73 4.41 6.07
CA VAL A 15 -14.91 3.93 7.19
C VAL A 15 -13.61 4.70 7.24
N PHE A 16 -13.38 5.45 8.33
CA PHE A 16 -12.15 6.24 8.48
C PHE A 16 -11.71 6.44 9.92
N ARG A 17 -10.43 6.79 10.09
CA ARG A 17 -9.78 7.12 11.37
C ARG A 17 -9.03 8.43 11.23
N ASP A 18 -9.07 9.25 12.28
CA ASP A 18 -8.19 10.41 12.40
C ASP A 18 -7.11 10.11 13.44
N LEU A 19 -5.84 10.16 13.02
CA LEU A 19 -4.66 9.79 13.79
C LEU A 19 -3.73 10.98 13.96
N GLU A 20 -3.17 11.16 15.15
CA GLU A 20 -2.05 12.07 15.39
C GLU A 20 -0.78 11.27 15.61
N ILE A 21 0.30 11.69 14.95
CA ILE A 21 1.61 11.07 15.07
C ILE A 21 2.70 12.13 14.95
N LYS A 22 3.89 11.87 15.51
CA LYS A 22 5.01 12.80 15.40
C LYS A 22 5.50 12.82 13.95
N ALA A 23 5.82 14.00 13.43
CA ALA A 23 6.42 14.13 12.09
C ALA A 23 7.77 13.37 11.96
N SER A 24 8.50 13.24 13.08
CA SER A 24 9.75 12.49 13.17
C SER A 24 9.55 10.98 13.37
N ALA A 25 8.32 10.47 13.32
CA ALA A 25 8.05 9.03 13.41
C ALA A 25 8.29 8.36 12.04
N SER A 26 8.55 7.06 12.04
CA SER A 26 8.74 6.32 10.80
C SER A 26 7.41 5.99 10.13
N LEU A 27 7.45 5.60 8.85
CA LEU A 27 6.27 5.01 8.20
C LEU A 27 5.87 3.68 8.84
N GLU A 28 6.81 2.96 9.48
CA GLU A 28 6.48 1.76 10.25
C GLU A 28 5.64 2.10 11.50
N ASP A 29 5.95 3.21 12.17
CA ASP A 29 5.12 3.71 13.28
C ASP A 29 3.70 4.06 12.81
N LEU A 30 3.58 4.66 11.61
CA LEU A 30 2.27 4.96 11.02
C LEU A 30 1.52 3.67 10.61
N HIS A 31 2.20 2.71 9.99
CA HIS A 31 1.66 1.38 9.69
C HIS A 31 1.06 0.74 10.95
N ASN A 32 1.82 0.70 12.03
CA ASN A 32 1.39 0.16 13.31
C ASN A 32 0.17 0.92 13.89
N ALA A 33 0.17 2.26 13.78
CA ALA A 33 -0.96 3.07 14.23
C ALA A 33 -2.23 2.79 13.42
N ILE A 34 -2.11 2.64 12.10
CA ILE A 34 -3.24 2.30 11.21
C ILE A 34 -3.77 0.91 11.57
N THR A 35 -2.94 -0.13 11.51
CA THR A 35 -3.39 -1.51 11.74
C THR A 35 -4.09 -1.67 13.09
N GLN A 36 -3.52 -1.11 14.16
CA GLN A 36 -4.13 -1.13 15.50
C GLN A 36 -5.46 -0.35 15.57
N SER A 37 -5.55 0.81 14.92
CA SER A 37 -6.77 1.64 14.94
C SER A 37 -7.95 1.02 14.17
N PHE A 38 -7.65 0.16 13.21
CA PHE A 38 -8.59 -0.61 12.43
C PHE A 38 -8.84 -2.01 13.06
N GLY A 39 -7.95 -2.49 13.93
CA GLY A 39 -8.13 -3.76 14.64
C GLY A 39 -7.57 -4.97 13.88
N PHE A 40 -6.67 -4.73 12.93
CA PHE A 40 -5.84 -5.76 12.33
C PHE A 40 -4.76 -6.21 13.33
N ASP A 41 -4.23 -7.42 13.15
CA ASP A 41 -3.17 -7.98 13.99
C ASP A 41 -1.77 -7.44 13.66
N GLY A 42 -1.60 -6.80 12.49
CA GLY A 42 -0.34 -6.21 12.03
C GLY A 42 0.70 -7.25 11.59
N MET A 43 0.28 -8.47 11.27
CA MET A 43 1.21 -9.53 10.85
C MET A 43 1.43 -9.60 9.34
N GLU A 44 0.56 -8.96 8.57
CA GLU A 44 0.60 -9.03 7.10
C GLU A 44 1.54 -8.00 6.49
N MET A 45 1.98 -8.28 5.26
CA MET A 45 2.81 -7.37 4.48
C MET A 45 2.03 -6.11 4.08
N ALA A 46 2.75 -5.01 3.92
CA ALA A 46 2.17 -3.73 3.54
C ALA A 46 3.16 -2.85 2.78
N SER A 47 2.61 -1.91 2.00
CA SER A 47 3.36 -0.84 1.31
C SER A 47 2.61 0.49 1.39
N PHE A 48 3.36 1.59 1.51
CA PHE A 48 2.87 2.93 1.22
C PHE A 48 3.30 3.32 -0.19
N TYR A 49 2.44 4.03 -0.90
CA TYR A 49 2.73 4.66 -2.19
C TYR A 49 2.54 6.15 -2.04
N LEU A 50 3.56 6.94 -2.38
CA LEU A 50 3.39 8.40 -2.47
C LEU A 50 2.40 8.71 -3.58
N SER A 51 1.51 9.68 -3.37
CA SER A 51 0.43 9.93 -4.30
C SER A 51 0.22 11.41 -4.59
N ASN A 52 -0.37 11.69 -5.76
CA ASN A 52 -0.65 13.03 -6.22
C ASN A 52 -2.11 13.45 -5.93
N GLU A 53 -2.52 14.59 -6.47
CA GLU A 53 -3.88 15.12 -6.27
C GLU A 53 -4.99 14.24 -6.89
N ASN A 54 -4.64 13.30 -7.77
CA ASN A 54 -5.58 12.38 -8.42
C ASN A 54 -5.58 10.99 -7.78
N TRP A 55 -4.83 10.78 -6.70
CA TRP A 55 -4.65 9.47 -6.08
C TRP A 55 -3.99 8.43 -7.02
N GLU A 56 -3.06 8.87 -7.85
CA GLU A 56 -2.24 7.96 -8.65
C GLU A 56 -1.10 7.38 -7.80
N GLU A 57 -0.78 6.10 -7.98
CA GLU A 57 0.31 5.41 -7.27
C GLU A 57 1.67 5.89 -7.79
N GLY A 58 2.52 6.35 -6.87
CA GLY A 58 3.88 6.83 -7.16
C GLY A 58 4.94 5.90 -6.59
N GLU A 59 5.93 6.49 -5.91
CA GLU A 59 7.02 5.74 -5.28
C GLU A 59 6.50 4.79 -4.19
N GLU A 60 6.87 3.52 -4.27
CA GLU A 60 6.60 2.49 -3.26
C GLU A 60 7.62 2.54 -2.11
N ILE A 61 7.10 2.43 -0.88
CA ILE A 61 7.85 2.29 0.36
C ILE A 61 7.29 1.07 1.11
N SER A 62 8.02 -0.04 1.07
CA SER A 62 7.55 -1.34 1.57
C SER A 62 7.92 -1.57 3.04
N LEU A 63 7.15 -2.44 3.73
CA LEU A 63 7.41 -2.79 5.12
C LEU A 63 8.75 -3.54 5.27
N PHE A 64 9.07 -4.40 4.31
CA PHE A 64 10.33 -5.14 4.22
C PHE A 64 10.97 -4.93 2.85
N ASP A 65 12.30 -4.97 2.82
CA ASP A 65 13.03 -5.03 1.56
C ASP A 65 12.86 -6.42 0.95
N VAL A 66 12.15 -6.48 -0.17
CA VAL A 66 11.95 -7.70 -0.97
C VAL A 66 12.78 -7.70 -2.25
N SER A 67 13.68 -6.72 -2.41
CA SER A 67 14.50 -6.59 -3.61
C SER A 67 15.79 -7.42 -3.50
N ASP A 68 16.15 -8.11 -4.58
CA ASP A 68 17.42 -8.84 -4.69
C ASP A 68 18.58 -7.93 -5.19
N GLU A 69 18.30 -6.65 -5.49
CA GLU A 69 19.28 -5.73 -6.07
C GLU A 69 20.05 -4.91 -5.00
N PRO A 70 21.37 -4.73 -5.16
CA PRO A 70 22.15 -3.88 -4.27
C PRO A 70 21.74 -2.40 -4.39
N GLY A 71 21.20 -1.83 -3.31
CA GLY A 71 20.67 -0.47 -3.26
C GLY A 71 19.13 -0.42 -3.25
N GLY A 72 18.53 -1.41 -2.57
CA GLY A 72 17.12 -1.79 -2.60
C GLY A 72 16.07 -0.70 -2.36
N ARG A 73 14.80 -1.13 -2.39
CA ARG A 73 13.65 -0.24 -2.25
C ARG A 73 13.63 0.43 -0.88
N ARG A 74 13.05 1.62 -0.83
CA ARG A 74 12.90 2.38 0.42
C ARG A 74 12.00 1.60 1.37
N VAL A 75 12.43 1.43 2.62
CA VAL A 75 11.71 0.66 3.64
C VAL A 75 11.09 1.56 4.70
N MET A 76 9.94 1.14 5.25
CA MET A 76 9.15 1.95 6.18
C MET A 76 9.89 2.29 7.49
N ASN A 77 10.75 1.40 7.99
CA ASN A 77 11.47 1.56 9.25
C ASN A 77 12.59 2.62 9.19
N GLU A 78 13.09 2.90 7.98
CA GLU A 78 14.16 3.87 7.72
C GLU A 78 13.63 5.18 7.10
N THR A 79 12.33 5.26 6.81
CA THR A 79 11.71 6.42 6.19
C THR A 79 10.83 7.17 7.20
N PHE A 80 11.16 8.43 7.48
CA PHE A 80 10.38 9.27 8.39
C PHE A 80 9.25 10.00 7.66
N LEU A 81 8.16 10.29 8.38
CA LEU A 81 7.00 10.97 7.80
C LEU A 81 7.35 12.35 7.26
N GLU A 82 8.19 13.11 7.97
CA GLU A 82 8.64 14.44 7.54
C GLU A 82 9.50 14.44 6.26
N ASP A 83 10.02 13.29 5.84
CA ASP A 83 10.79 13.16 4.60
C ASP A 83 9.90 12.92 3.37
N VAL A 84 8.65 12.49 3.58
CA VAL A 84 7.76 12.02 2.50
C VAL A 84 6.48 12.84 2.36
N VAL A 85 6.00 13.45 3.44
CA VAL A 85 4.79 14.27 3.42
C VAL A 85 4.97 15.63 4.09
N ASP A 86 4.40 16.64 3.46
CA ASP A 86 4.44 18.04 3.88
C ASP A 86 3.17 18.78 3.43
N GLU A 87 3.11 20.09 3.62
CA GLU A 87 1.97 20.93 3.22
C GLU A 87 1.66 20.91 1.71
N LYS A 88 2.58 20.45 0.86
CA LYS A 88 2.43 20.39 -0.60
C LYS A 88 2.15 18.97 -1.09
N ASN A 89 2.69 17.97 -0.41
CA ASN A 89 2.56 16.55 -0.72
C ASN A 89 1.89 15.87 0.47
N THR A 90 0.57 15.91 0.50
CA THR A 90 -0.20 15.47 1.68
C THR A 90 -0.73 14.04 1.57
N ARG A 91 -0.59 13.38 0.41
CA ARG A 91 -1.34 12.14 0.09
C ARG A 91 -0.45 10.94 -0.10
N MET A 92 -0.89 9.82 0.46
CA MET A 92 -0.30 8.51 0.29
C MET A 92 -1.41 7.46 0.17
N ILE A 93 -1.16 6.43 -0.62
CA ILE A 93 -2.00 5.23 -0.66
C ILE A 93 -1.32 4.17 0.20
N TYR A 94 -2.07 3.55 1.09
CA TYR A 94 -1.57 2.50 1.96
C TYR A 94 -2.26 1.19 1.62
N VAL A 95 -1.49 0.15 1.30
CA VAL A 95 -2.01 -1.18 0.98
C VAL A 95 -1.54 -2.16 2.06
N TYR A 96 -2.49 -2.83 2.70
CA TYR A 96 -2.25 -3.85 3.74
C TYR A 96 -2.79 -5.20 3.28
N ASP A 97 -2.03 -6.26 3.55
CA ASP A 97 -2.33 -7.64 3.14
C ASP A 97 -2.49 -7.77 1.63
N PHE A 98 -1.44 -8.18 0.92
CA PHE A 98 -1.46 -8.32 -0.54
C PHE A 98 -2.37 -9.45 -1.08
N LEU A 99 -2.95 -10.29 -0.22
CA LEU A 99 -3.98 -11.25 -0.62
C LEU A 99 -5.35 -10.58 -0.65
N SER A 100 -5.65 -9.80 0.39
CA SER A 100 -6.95 -9.11 0.54
C SER A 100 -6.98 -7.71 -0.11
N MET A 101 -5.82 -7.12 -0.36
CA MET A 101 -5.62 -5.81 -0.97
C MET A 101 -6.37 -4.66 -0.25
N TRP A 102 -6.40 -4.68 1.08
CA TRP A 102 -7.00 -3.59 1.86
C TRP A 102 -6.31 -2.27 1.55
N THR A 103 -7.05 -1.37 0.90
CA THR A 103 -6.50 -0.11 0.38
C THR A 103 -7.03 1.04 1.21
N PHE A 104 -6.13 1.94 1.61
CA PHE A 104 -6.45 3.11 2.41
C PHE A 104 -5.91 4.37 1.75
N MET A 105 -6.76 5.39 1.73
CA MET A 105 -6.40 6.75 1.34
C MET A 105 -5.92 7.48 2.59
N VAL A 106 -4.65 7.85 2.62
CA VAL A 106 -4.02 8.53 3.76
C VAL A 106 -3.73 9.97 3.36
N GLU A 107 -4.38 10.92 4.04
CA GLU A 107 -4.21 12.36 3.79
C GLU A 107 -3.74 13.09 5.05
N LEU A 108 -2.66 13.85 4.93
CA LEU A 108 -2.19 14.81 5.94
C LEU A 108 -3.16 16.00 5.96
N ALA A 109 -4.05 16.01 6.94
CA ALA A 109 -5.12 17.00 7.06
C ALA A 109 -4.67 18.28 7.79
N ASP A 110 -3.75 18.16 8.74
CA ASP A 110 -3.30 19.29 9.57
C ASP A 110 -1.90 19.02 10.18
N ILE A 111 -1.18 20.10 10.49
CA ILE A 111 0.11 20.06 11.16
C ILE A 111 0.04 20.97 12.39
N ALA A 112 0.23 20.38 13.57
CA ALA A 112 0.06 21.06 14.85
C ALA A 112 1.31 20.95 15.76
N GLU A 113 1.33 21.74 16.82
CA GLU A 113 2.29 21.57 17.90
C GLU A 113 1.89 20.42 18.81
N ALA A 114 2.87 19.81 19.49
CA ALA A 114 2.58 18.75 20.45
C ALA A 114 1.82 19.29 21.66
N GLU A 115 0.73 18.61 22.04
CA GLU A 115 -0.06 18.98 23.20
C GLU A 115 0.55 18.36 24.48
N GLU A 116 0.66 19.18 25.54
CA GLU A 116 1.25 18.72 26.79
C GLU A 116 0.35 17.66 27.46
N GLY A 117 0.93 16.50 27.77
CA GLY A 117 0.22 15.38 28.39
C GLY A 117 -0.44 14.40 27.42
N VAL A 118 -0.38 14.65 26.11
CA VAL A 118 -0.81 13.70 25.08
C VAL A 118 0.33 12.75 24.70
N LEU A 119 0.02 11.46 24.57
CA LEU A 119 0.94 10.46 24.04
C LEU A 119 0.62 10.22 22.57
N TYR A 120 1.66 10.05 21.76
CA TYR A 120 1.56 9.81 20.32
C TYR A 120 2.18 8.44 19.98
N PRO A 121 1.64 7.67 19.02
CA PRO A 121 0.45 7.99 18.21
C PRO A 121 -0.85 8.05 19.03
N ASN A 122 -1.80 8.89 18.60
CA ASN A 122 -3.09 9.08 19.26
C ASN A 122 -4.23 8.90 18.24
N LEU A 123 -5.26 8.13 18.60
CA LEU A 123 -6.47 7.96 17.80
C LEU A 123 -7.52 8.98 18.24
N MET A 124 -7.73 10.01 17.43
CA MET A 124 -8.65 11.12 17.75
C MET A 124 -10.10 10.77 17.46
N TYR A 125 -10.35 10.11 16.34
CA TYR A 125 -11.70 9.90 15.84
C TYR A 125 -11.83 8.58 15.08
N VAL A 126 -13.02 7.98 15.21
CA VAL A 126 -13.38 6.68 14.65
C VAL A 126 -14.75 6.79 13.99
N HIS A 127 -14.82 6.39 12.73
CA HIS A 127 -16.08 6.31 11.97
C HIS A 127 -16.17 5.02 11.17
N GLY A 128 -17.36 4.40 11.16
CA GLY A 128 -17.61 3.15 10.44
C GLY A 128 -16.96 1.93 11.09
N GLN A 129 -17.42 0.75 10.66
CA GLN A 129 -16.85 -0.55 11.00
C GLN A 129 -16.22 -1.16 9.75
N ILE A 130 -15.14 -1.92 9.94
CA ILE A 130 -14.52 -2.62 8.82
C ILE A 130 -15.47 -3.72 8.36
N PRO A 131 -15.70 -3.89 7.05
CA PRO A 131 -16.50 -4.98 6.53
C PRO A 131 -15.90 -6.34 6.91
N ALA A 132 -16.75 -7.36 6.95
CA ALA A 132 -16.31 -8.72 7.30
C ALA A 132 -15.44 -9.38 6.21
N GLU A 133 -15.59 -8.91 4.97
CA GLU A 133 -14.83 -9.38 3.80
C GLU A 133 -14.10 -8.20 3.17
N ALA A 134 -12.95 -8.49 2.55
CA ALA A 134 -12.17 -7.49 1.85
C ALA A 134 -12.92 -6.97 0.61
N PRO A 135 -12.73 -5.71 0.22
CA PRO A 135 -13.33 -5.16 -1.01
C PRO A 135 -12.86 -5.97 -2.23
N GLU A 136 -13.76 -6.27 -3.15
CA GLU A 136 -13.38 -6.81 -4.46
C GLU A 136 -12.67 -5.71 -5.27
N LYS A 137 -11.41 -5.90 -5.63
CA LYS A 137 -10.73 -5.05 -6.62
C LYS A 137 -11.10 -5.52 -8.01
N GLU A 138 -11.88 -4.72 -8.73
CA GLU A 138 -12.09 -4.90 -10.16
C GLU A 138 -10.84 -4.43 -10.91
N PHE A 139 -10.02 -5.37 -11.41
CA PHE A 139 -8.93 -5.04 -12.30
C PHE A 139 -9.50 -4.72 -13.69
N ILE A 140 -9.58 -3.43 -14.01
CA ILE A 140 -9.86 -2.99 -15.37
C ILE A 140 -8.52 -3.01 -16.10
N ALA A 141 -8.27 -4.06 -16.88
CA ALA A 141 -7.17 -4.04 -17.83
C ALA A 141 -7.48 -2.98 -18.88
N GLU A 142 -6.54 -2.05 -19.12
CA GLU A 142 -6.57 -1.26 -20.34
C GLU A 142 -6.53 -2.25 -21.52
N GLU A 143 -7.47 -2.14 -22.46
CA GLU A 143 -7.39 -2.85 -23.73
C GLU A 143 -6.04 -2.48 -24.36
N ILE A 144 -5.11 -3.42 -24.38
CA ILE A 144 -3.90 -3.32 -25.19
C ILE A 144 -4.42 -3.19 -26.61
N GLU A 145 -4.23 -2.02 -27.25
CA GLU A 145 -4.46 -1.90 -28.69
C GLU A 145 -3.64 -3.00 -29.36
N GLU A 146 -4.31 -3.95 -30.02
CA GLU A 146 -3.80 -5.20 -30.60
C GLU A 146 -2.81 -4.99 -31.76
N ASP A 147 -2.29 -3.77 -31.94
CA ASP A 147 -1.79 -3.28 -33.22
C ASP A 147 -0.24 -3.28 -33.33
N GLU A 148 0.50 -3.72 -32.31
CA GLU A 148 1.99 -3.69 -32.35
C GLU A 148 2.73 -4.99 -31.97
N TYR A 149 2.05 -6.14 -31.98
CA TYR A 149 2.70 -7.46 -31.82
C TYR A 149 2.25 -8.47 -32.89
N GLU A 150 2.29 -8.08 -34.17
CA GLU A 150 2.04 -9.00 -35.30
C GLU A 150 3.32 -9.42 -36.04
N GLU A 151 4.46 -9.54 -35.35
CA GLU A 151 5.65 -10.16 -35.94
C GLU A 151 6.27 -11.22 -35.00
N ASP A 152 5.93 -12.48 -35.31
CA ASP A 152 6.75 -13.70 -35.10
C ASP A 152 6.47 -14.63 -33.89
N LEU A 153 5.21 -14.81 -33.49
CA LEU A 153 4.79 -15.94 -32.64
C LEU A 153 3.81 -16.88 -33.36
N ASP A 154 4.27 -17.51 -34.43
CA ASP A 154 3.61 -18.67 -35.05
C ASP A 154 3.92 -19.94 -34.21
N LEU A 155 3.49 -19.93 -32.94
CA LEU A 155 3.50 -21.12 -32.09
C LEU A 155 2.13 -21.79 -32.20
N ASP A 156 2.00 -22.67 -33.18
CA ASP A 156 0.89 -23.62 -33.34
C ASP A 156 0.97 -24.68 -32.22
N LEU A 157 0.75 -24.24 -30.98
CA LEU A 157 0.71 -25.09 -29.80
C LEU A 157 -0.64 -25.80 -29.78
N ASP A 158 -0.66 -27.00 -30.36
CA ASP A 158 -1.76 -27.95 -30.21
C ASP A 158 -1.89 -28.35 -28.73
N PRO A 159 -3.01 -28.06 -28.05
CA PRO A 159 -3.23 -28.43 -26.65
C PRO A 159 -3.27 -29.95 -26.40
N GLU A 160 -3.24 -30.79 -27.44
CA GLU A 160 -3.12 -32.25 -27.32
C GLU A 160 -1.66 -32.77 -27.36
N ASP A 161 -0.65 -31.94 -27.62
CA ASP A 161 0.77 -32.36 -27.72
C ASP A 161 1.55 -32.27 -26.40
N TYR A 162 0.87 -32.49 -25.27
CA TYR A 162 1.49 -32.61 -23.94
C TYR A 162 2.38 -33.86 -23.79
N ASP A 163 2.22 -34.85 -24.67
CA ASP A 163 2.95 -36.12 -24.63
C ASP A 163 4.40 -36.02 -25.16
N ASN A 164 4.77 -34.92 -25.83
CA ASN A 164 6.14 -34.66 -26.33
C ASN A 164 6.95 -33.71 -25.43
N LEU A 165 6.45 -33.36 -24.25
CA LEU A 165 7.27 -32.71 -23.23
C LEU A 165 8.26 -33.74 -22.69
N ASP A 166 9.44 -33.81 -23.32
CA ASP A 166 10.58 -34.59 -22.85
C ASP A 166 11.03 -33.98 -21.52
N PHE A 167 10.43 -34.45 -20.42
CA PHE A 167 10.85 -34.19 -19.05
C PHE A 167 12.22 -34.85 -18.88
N ASP A 168 13.28 -34.17 -19.31
CA ASP A 168 14.64 -34.55 -18.97
C ASP A 168 14.83 -34.26 -17.47
N GLU A 169 14.57 -35.27 -16.65
CA GLU A 169 14.81 -35.31 -15.20
C GLU A 169 16.32 -35.22 -14.90
N ASN A 170 16.94 -34.10 -15.24
CA ASN A 170 18.31 -33.79 -14.85
C ASN A 170 18.35 -32.53 -13.99
N TRP A 171 17.61 -32.58 -12.89
CA TRP A 171 17.91 -31.76 -11.71
C TRP A 171 18.98 -32.47 -10.91
N ASN A 172 20.21 -31.96 -10.99
CA ASN A 172 21.31 -32.32 -10.10
C ASN A 172 21.81 -31.09 -9.37
#